data_AF-A0A537JN33-F1
#
_entry.id   AF-A0A537JN33-F1
#
_cell.length_a   1.000
_cell.length_b   1.000
_cell.length_c   1.000
_cell.angle_alpha   90.00
_cell.angle_beta   90.00
_cell.angle_gamma   90.00
#
_symmetry.space_group_name_H-M   'P 1'
#
loop_
_entity.id
_entity.type
_entity.pdbx_description
1 polymer ?
#
loop_
_entity_poly.entity_id
_entity_poly.type
_entity_poly.pdbx_seq_one_letter_code
_entity_poly.pdbx_strand_id
1 'polypeptide(L)'
;MNFSASQIALIVSGRIEGDANIQVSSFGKIEEATAGQLTFLANPKYEEYLYNTQASLVIVSDALSLRQPVKTTLIRVPDAYSAFAALLSKYQEMVAQQIKGIQQPCYISKTASYGENVFIGAFAYLGENVKLGDNTKIFPNVFAGDNVQIGNDSIIHPGVKIYKDCKIGDRVIIHAGTVIGSDGFGFAPQADGSFKKVPQMGNVIIEDDVEIGANTTIDKATIGSTVIRAGAKLDNLIQIAHNVEVGNSAVIAAQAGVSGSTKIGKGVMIGGQAGLAGHLQIGDGAKINGQSGVSKSMEPGKAVTGTPAYDYTAALRSQAVSRNLPELERRVKELETLVRQLMGENV
;
A
#
# COMPACT_ATOMS: atom_id res chain seq x y z
N MET A 1 25.42 11.74 -4.03
CA MET A 1 25.16 13.10 -4.58
C MET A 1 25.15 14.06 -3.41
N ASN A 2 25.74 15.25 -3.54
CA ASN A 2 25.69 16.28 -2.50
C ASN A 2 24.67 17.34 -2.92
N PHE A 3 23.89 17.82 -1.95
CA PHE A 3 22.94 18.91 -2.13
C PHE A 3 23.25 20.03 -1.15
N SER A 4 23.22 21.27 -1.63
CA SER A 4 23.25 22.45 -0.77
C SER A 4 21.88 22.74 -0.14
N ALA A 5 21.86 23.45 0.98
CA ALA A 5 20.62 23.96 1.55
C ALA A 5 19.81 24.79 0.54
N SER A 6 20.47 25.58 -0.32
CA SER A 6 19.82 26.31 -1.42
C SER A 6 19.06 25.40 -2.41
N GLN A 7 19.68 24.30 -2.84
CA GLN A 7 19.04 23.36 -3.76
C GLN A 7 17.86 22.65 -3.09
N ILE A 8 18.01 22.27 -1.83
CA ILE A 8 16.94 21.60 -1.07
C ILE A 8 15.78 22.56 -0.84
N ALA A 9 16.06 23.80 -0.45
CA ALA A 9 15.08 24.86 -0.28
C ALA A 9 14.28 25.11 -1.56
N LEU A 10 14.92 25.07 -2.73
CA LEU A 10 14.23 25.17 -4.01
C LEU A 10 13.28 23.98 -4.25
N ILE A 11 13.73 22.75 -3.97
CA ILE A 11 12.91 21.53 -4.13
C ILE A 11 11.66 21.57 -3.23
N VAL A 12 11.84 22.00 -1.97
CA VAL A 12 10.75 22.01 -0.98
C VAL A 12 10.02 23.36 -0.86
N SER A 13 10.37 24.34 -1.69
CA SER A 13 9.87 25.72 -1.61
C SER A 13 10.00 26.35 -0.21
N GLY A 14 11.13 26.09 0.46
CA GLY A 14 11.37 26.50 1.84
C GLY A 14 12.25 27.74 1.97
N ARG A 15 12.17 28.41 3.13
CA ARG A 15 13.03 29.53 3.51
C ARG A 15 14.21 29.05 4.34
N ILE A 16 15.41 29.48 3.98
CA ILE A 16 16.64 29.13 4.72
C ILE A 16 16.84 30.08 5.91
N GLU A 17 17.21 29.52 7.05
CA GLU A 17 17.68 30.22 8.24
C GLU A 17 19.02 29.59 8.65
N GLY A 18 20.14 30.28 8.41
CA GLY A 18 21.50 29.77 8.61
C GLY A 18 22.36 29.84 7.35
N ASP A 19 23.29 28.91 7.17
CA ASP A 19 24.19 28.85 6.01
C ASP A 19 23.52 28.18 4.81
N ALA A 20 23.26 28.95 3.76
CA ALA A 20 22.62 28.49 2.52
C ALA A 20 23.52 27.59 1.64
N ASN A 21 24.84 27.58 1.90
CA ASN A 21 25.83 26.81 1.14
C ASN A 21 26.18 25.47 1.81
N ILE A 22 25.68 25.22 3.03
CA ILE A 22 25.94 23.98 3.74
C ILE A 22 25.53 22.79 2.86
N GLN A 23 26.41 21.80 2.74
CA GLN A 23 26.19 20.62 1.93
C GLN A 23 25.80 19.43 2.78
N VAL A 24 24.86 18.65 2.26
CA VAL A 24 24.45 17.36 2.81
C VAL A 24 24.53 16.28 1.75
N SER A 25 24.89 15.07 2.16
CA SER A 25 25.09 13.91 1.26
C SER A 25 24.26 12.69 1.65
N SER A 26 23.62 12.70 2.82
CA SER A 26 22.76 11.62 3.28
C SER A 26 21.69 12.12 4.26
N PHE A 27 20.80 11.23 4.69
CA PHE A 27 19.74 11.50 5.65
C PHE A 27 20.05 10.86 7.00
N GLY A 28 19.60 11.49 8.09
CA GLY A 28 19.75 10.96 9.45
C GLY A 28 18.48 11.15 10.28
N LYS A 29 18.28 10.28 11.28
CA LYS A 29 17.27 10.50 12.33
C LYS A 29 17.69 11.67 13.21
N ILE A 30 16.77 12.51 13.66
CA ILE A 30 17.12 13.76 14.36
C ILE A 30 17.96 13.51 15.64
N GLU A 31 17.76 12.35 16.27
CA GLU A 31 18.45 11.90 17.47
C GLU A 31 19.93 11.51 17.23
N GLU A 32 20.24 11.02 16.03
CA GLU A 32 21.53 10.38 15.70
C GLU A 32 22.28 11.10 14.57
N ALA A 33 21.62 12.04 13.88
CA ALA A 33 22.15 12.70 12.70
C ALA A 33 23.44 13.46 13.00
N THR A 34 24.40 13.30 12.10
CA THR A 34 25.75 13.85 12.15
C THR A 34 26.00 14.89 11.06
N ALA A 35 27.17 15.52 11.10
CA ALA A 35 27.56 16.52 10.11
C ALA A 35 27.53 15.93 8.69
N GLY A 36 27.00 16.71 7.73
CA GLY A 36 26.75 16.28 6.35
C GLY A 36 25.42 15.54 6.15
N GLN A 37 24.60 15.37 7.20
CA GLN A 37 23.28 14.76 7.09
C GLN A 37 22.14 15.79 7.18
N LEU A 38 21.08 15.53 6.43
CA LEU A 38 19.79 16.21 6.55
C LEU A 38 18.83 15.39 7.44
N THR A 39 18.05 16.08 8.27
CA THR A 39 16.92 15.50 8.99
C THR A 39 15.69 16.43 8.92
N PHE A 40 14.59 16.05 9.58
CA PHE A 40 13.38 16.88 9.64
C PHE A 40 12.70 16.73 11.01
N LEU A 41 11.90 17.73 11.38
CA LEU A 41 11.06 17.73 12.58
C LEU A 41 9.61 18.02 12.19
N ALA A 42 8.78 16.97 12.19
CA ALA A 42 7.33 17.09 12.00
C ALA A 42 6.52 16.72 13.24
N ASN A 43 7.01 15.79 14.08
CA ASN A 43 6.32 15.38 15.30
C ASN A 43 6.89 16.16 16.50
N PRO A 44 6.08 16.98 17.19
CA PRO A 44 6.53 17.80 18.32
C PRO A 44 7.22 17.02 19.45
N LYS A 45 6.92 15.72 19.59
CA LYS A 45 7.56 14.85 20.59
C LYS A 45 9.09 14.76 20.44
N TYR A 46 9.62 15.06 19.26
CA TYR A 46 11.05 15.00 18.95
C TYR A 46 11.74 16.36 18.99
N GLU A 47 11.05 17.43 19.40
CA GLU A 47 11.63 18.79 19.37
C GLU A 47 12.87 18.92 20.27
N GLU A 48 12.95 18.22 21.39
CA GLU A 48 14.14 18.23 22.27
C GLU A 48 15.44 17.86 21.52
N TYR A 49 15.34 16.98 20.51
CA TYR A 49 16.48 16.56 19.72
C TYR A 49 16.96 17.64 18.73
N LEU A 50 16.10 18.58 18.33
CA LEU A 50 16.47 19.68 17.45
C LEU A 50 17.63 20.50 18.01
N TYR A 51 17.69 20.65 19.33
CA TYR A 51 18.68 21.50 19.98
C TYR A 51 20.02 20.79 20.22
N ASN A 52 20.03 19.46 20.19
CA ASN A 52 21.22 18.65 20.46
C ASN A 52 21.74 17.88 19.22
N THR A 53 20.97 17.87 18.13
CA THR A 53 21.33 17.18 16.88
C THR A 53 22.64 17.71 16.32
N GLN A 54 23.41 16.82 15.68
CA GLN A 54 24.63 17.18 14.95
C GLN A 54 24.37 17.23 13.43
N ALA A 55 23.10 17.18 13.00
CA ALA A 55 22.71 17.37 11.61
C ALA A 55 23.20 18.71 11.07
N SER A 56 23.61 18.75 9.81
CA SER A 56 23.99 20.00 9.14
C SER A 56 22.78 20.81 8.65
N LEU A 57 21.63 20.15 8.44
CA LEU A 57 20.43 20.77 7.90
C LEU A 57 19.17 20.10 8.48
N VAL A 58 18.20 20.89 8.94
CA VAL A 58 16.91 20.39 9.44
C VAL A 58 15.74 21.07 8.74
N ILE A 59 14.82 20.28 8.20
CA ILE A 59 13.53 20.79 7.69
C ILE A 59 12.55 20.90 8.87
N VAL A 60 11.95 22.08 9.06
CA VAL A 60 11.00 22.35 10.14
C VAL A 60 9.77 23.10 9.62
N SER A 61 8.62 22.97 10.31
CA SER A 61 7.43 23.73 9.94
C SER A 61 7.57 25.22 10.31
N ASP A 62 6.98 26.12 9.53
CA ASP A 62 6.98 27.57 9.77
C ASP A 62 6.41 27.92 11.15
N ALA A 63 5.40 27.17 11.59
CA ALA A 63 4.75 27.34 12.89
C ALA A 63 5.65 27.02 14.09
N LEU A 64 6.79 26.35 13.89
CA LEU A 64 7.70 26.00 14.97
C LEU A 64 8.41 27.25 15.51
N SER A 65 8.08 27.62 16.75
CA SER A 65 8.81 28.63 17.51
C SER A 65 9.97 27.98 18.27
N LEU A 66 11.19 28.42 18.02
CA LEU A 66 12.38 27.88 18.69
C LEU A 66 12.40 28.32 20.16
N ARG A 67 12.58 27.37 21.08
CA ARG A 67 12.74 27.64 22.52
C ARG A 67 14.14 28.14 22.87
N GLN A 68 15.13 27.78 22.06
CA GLN A 68 16.52 28.20 22.21
C GLN A 68 17.23 28.22 20.85
N PRO A 69 18.37 28.93 20.72
CA PRO A 69 19.14 28.94 19.48
C PRO A 69 19.57 27.53 19.05
N VAL A 70 19.54 27.29 17.74
CA VAL A 70 20.00 26.04 17.14
C VAL A 70 21.32 26.27 16.40
N LYS A 71 22.19 25.26 16.36
CA LYS A 71 23.47 25.33 15.63
C LYS A 71 23.34 24.97 14.14
N THR A 72 22.30 24.21 13.81
CA THR A 72 22.08 23.65 12.48
C THR A 72 21.38 24.66 11.56
N THR A 73 21.62 24.58 10.26
CA THR A 73 20.84 25.36 9.28
C THR A 73 19.41 24.81 9.24
N LEU A 74 18.42 25.69 9.22
CA LEU A 74 17.02 25.32 9.09
C LEU A 74 16.50 25.64 7.70
N ILE A 75 15.63 24.77 7.18
CA ILE A 75 14.73 25.08 6.07
C ILE A 75 13.32 25.07 6.62
N ARG A 76 12.68 26.24 6.62
CA ARG A 76 11.30 26.41 7.06
C ARG A 76 10.34 26.24 5.91
N VAL A 77 9.29 25.46 6.15
CA VAL A 77 8.25 25.11 5.17
C VAL A 77 6.88 25.11 5.84
N PRO A 78 5.76 25.19 5.09
CA PRO A 78 4.43 25.11 5.69
C PRO A 78 4.18 23.80 6.46
N ASP A 79 4.63 22.67 5.91
CA ASP A 79 4.54 21.35 6.55
C ASP A 79 5.83 20.54 6.34
N ALA A 80 6.54 20.25 7.43
CA ALA A 80 7.82 19.56 7.38
C ALA A 80 7.72 18.11 6.86
N TYR A 81 6.62 17.41 7.15
CA TYR A 81 6.45 16.01 6.73
C TYR A 81 6.25 15.91 5.22
N SER A 82 5.33 16.71 4.67
CA SER A 82 5.06 16.79 3.23
C SER A 82 6.30 17.26 2.46
N ALA A 83 7.02 18.27 2.96
CA ALA A 83 8.25 18.75 2.35
C ALA A 83 9.35 17.67 2.32
N PHE A 84 9.56 16.98 3.45
CA PHE A 84 10.54 15.91 3.51
C PHE A 84 10.17 14.73 2.60
N ALA A 85 8.89 14.35 2.56
CA ALA A 85 8.38 13.34 1.63
C ALA A 85 8.65 13.73 0.17
N ALA A 86 8.34 14.98 -0.21
CA ALA A 86 8.60 15.49 -1.56
C ALA A 86 10.10 15.47 -1.92
N LEU A 87 10.98 15.83 -0.97
CA LEU A 87 12.43 15.75 -1.16
C LEU A 87 12.90 14.32 -1.41
N LEU A 88 12.42 13.36 -0.61
CA LEU A 88 12.75 11.94 -0.77
C LEU A 88 12.25 11.41 -2.12
N SER A 89 11.02 11.75 -2.51
CA SER A 89 10.48 11.39 -3.82
C SER A 89 11.35 11.94 -4.95
N LYS A 90 11.78 13.21 -4.87
CA LYS A 90 12.63 13.80 -5.91
C LYS A 90 14.01 13.15 -5.98
N TYR A 91 14.60 12.85 -4.83
CA TYR A 91 15.87 12.12 -4.75
C TYR A 91 15.75 10.73 -5.39
N GLN A 92 14.69 9.99 -5.08
CA GLN A 92 14.43 8.67 -5.68
C GLN A 92 14.24 8.76 -7.19
N GLU A 93 13.48 9.75 -7.69
CA GLU A 93 13.30 10.01 -9.11
C GLU A 93 14.65 10.21 -9.81
N MET A 94 15.52 11.05 -9.24
CA MET A 94 16.87 11.31 -9.79
C MET A 94 17.73 10.05 -9.84
N VAL A 95 17.69 9.22 -8.79
CA VAL A 95 18.42 7.94 -8.75
C VAL A 95 17.86 6.97 -9.80
N ALA A 96 16.53 6.86 -9.92
CA ALA A 96 15.89 5.98 -10.89
C ALA A 96 16.20 6.38 -12.34
N GLN A 97 16.26 7.69 -12.64
CA GLN A 97 16.62 8.22 -13.96
C GLN A 97 18.04 7.83 -14.40
N GLN A 98 18.96 7.60 -13.45
CA GLN A 98 20.33 7.18 -13.77
C GLN A 98 20.42 5.73 -14.24
N ILE A 99 19.45 4.89 -13.87
CA ILE A 99 19.45 3.46 -14.20
C ILE A 99 18.81 3.26 -15.58
N LYS A 100 19.62 2.96 -16.60
CA LYS A 100 19.17 2.72 -17.97
C LYS A 100 20.01 1.67 -18.67
N GLY A 101 19.49 1.13 -19.77
CA GLY A 101 20.15 0.14 -20.61
C GLY A 101 19.70 -1.29 -20.30
N ILE A 102 20.30 -2.24 -21.02
CA ILE A 102 19.93 -3.65 -20.98
C ILE A 102 21.11 -4.44 -20.40
N GLN A 103 20.84 -5.17 -19.32
CA GLN A 103 21.81 -6.05 -18.69
C GLN A 103 21.67 -7.48 -19.22
N GLN A 104 22.80 -8.10 -19.53
CA GLN A 104 22.87 -9.48 -20.01
C GLN A 104 23.24 -10.45 -18.87
N PRO A 105 22.84 -11.73 -18.96
CA PRO A 105 21.96 -12.28 -19.99
C PRO A 105 20.50 -11.86 -19.76
N CYS A 106 19.73 -11.55 -20.79
CA CYS A 106 18.27 -11.40 -20.71
C CYS A 106 17.61 -12.00 -21.97
N TYR A 107 16.34 -12.40 -21.88
CA TYR A 107 15.58 -12.82 -23.05
C TYR A 107 14.58 -11.74 -23.45
N ILE A 108 14.68 -11.26 -24.67
CA ILE A 108 13.75 -10.31 -25.27
C ILE A 108 13.31 -10.89 -26.61
N SER A 109 12.02 -11.21 -26.76
CA SER A 109 11.48 -11.68 -28.04
C SER A 109 11.73 -10.67 -29.16
N LYS A 110 11.90 -11.16 -30.39
CA LYS A 110 12.07 -10.31 -31.59
C LYS A 110 10.86 -9.41 -31.86
N THR A 111 9.68 -9.79 -31.35
CA THR A 111 8.44 -9.02 -31.50
C THR A 111 8.17 -8.10 -30.31
N ALA A 112 8.99 -8.14 -29.26
CA ALA A 112 8.88 -7.20 -28.16
C ALA A 112 9.41 -5.82 -28.58
N SER A 113 8.84 -4.77 -28.00
CA SER A 113 9.22 -3.38 -28.23
C SER A 113 9.28 -2.61 -26.92
N TYR A 114 10.13 -1.59 -26.86
CA TYR A 114 10.31 -0.75 -25.68
C TYR A 114 10.64 0.69 -26.08
N GLY A 115 10.25 1.63 -25.23
CA GLY A 115 10.51 3.06 -25.39
C GLY A 115 11.96 3.49 -25.09
N GLU A 116 12.16 4.79 -24.94
CA GLU A 116 13.46 5.38 -24.61
C GLU A 116 13.81 5.23 -23.12
N ASN A 117 15.10 5.28 -22.80
CA ASN A 117 15.62 5.32 -21.41
C ASN A 117 15.12 4.17 -20.49
N VAL A 118 14.69 3.05 -21.07
CA VAL A 118 14.30 1.87 -20.30
C VAL A 118 15.50 1.24 -19.59
N PHE A 119 15.21 0.51 -18.52
CA PHE A 119 16.14 -0.43 -17.91
C PHE A 119 15.58 -1.84 -17.99
N ILE A 120 16.37 -2.78 -18.47
CA ILE A 120 16.02 -4.21 -18.48
C ILE A 120 17.14 -4.96 -17.75
N GLY A 121 16.83 -5.45 -16.56
CA GLY A 121 17.76 -6.14 -15.69
C GLY A 121 18.10 -7.56 -16.16
N ALA A 122 19.21 -8.07 -15.65
CA ALA A 122 19.66 -9.43 -15.98
C ALA A 122 18.59 -10.48 -15.65
N PHE A 123 18.50 -11.50 -16.48
CA PHE A 123 17.57 -12.62 -16.42
C PHE A 123 16.09 -12.22 -16.52
N ALA A 124 15.78 -10.99 -16.95
CA ALA A 124 14.44 -10.64 -17.36
C ALA A 124 14.02 -11.42 -18.61
N TYR A 125 12.74 -11.77 -18.69
CA TYR A 125 12.13 -12.45 -19.82
C TYR A 125 10.96 -11.62 -20.36
N LEU A 126 11.07 -11.16 -21.61
CA LEU A 126 10.00 -10.47 -22.33
C LEU A 126 9.51 -11.37 -23.47
N GLY A 127 8.27 -11.84 -23.35
CA GLY A 127 7.59 -12.69 -24.34
C GLY A 127 7.24 -12.00 -25.65
N GLU A 128 6.45 -12.66 -26.48
CA GLU A 128 6.03 -12.13 -27.78
C GLU A 128 5.14 -10.90 -27.62
N ASN A 129 5.32 -9.90 -28.49
CA ASN A 129 4.50 -8.68 -28.56
C ASN A 129 4.43 -7.87 -27.24
N VAL A 130 5.35 -8.10 -26.31
CA VAL A 130 5.47 -7.28 -25.10
C VAL A 130 5.80 -5.84 -25.49
N LYS A 131 5.15 -4.87 -24.82
CA LYS A 131 5.39 -3.44 -25.02
C LYS A 131 5.74 -2.77 -23.70
N LEU A 132 6.86 -2.07 -23.67
CA LEU A 132 7.27 -1.25 -22.53
C LEU A 132 7.28 0.24 -22.92
N GLY A 133 6.72 1.10 -22.09
CA GLY A 133 6.76 2.55 -22.26
C GLY A 133 8.14 3.16 -22.00
N ASP A 134 8.24 4.47 -22.20
CA ASP A 134 9.44 5.26 -21.94
C ASP A 134 9.78 5.27 -20.45
N ASN A 135 11.08 5.35 -20.15
CA ASN A 135 11.63 5.40 -18.78
C ASN A 135 11.30 4.19 -17.89
N THR A 136 10.61 3.18 -18.40
CA THR A 136 10.18 2.01 -17.61
C THR A 136 11.36 1.13 -17.19
N LYS A 137 11.32 0.68 -15.94
CA LYS A 137 12.39 -0.09 -15.29
C LYS A 137 11.90 -1.50 -14.99
N ILE A 138 12.45 -2.48 -15.70
CA ILE A 138 12.24 -3.90 -15.48
C ILE A 138 13.47 -4.45 -14.76
N PHE A 139 13.33 -4.77 -13.48
CA PHE A 139 14.45 -5.29 -12.68
C PHE A 139 14.72 -6.79 -12.94
N PRO A 140 15.83 -7.35 -12.41
CA PRO A 140 16.22 -8.72 -12.67
C PRO A 140 15.16 -9.78 -12.38
N ASN A 141 15.16 -10.88 -13.14
CA ASN A 141 14.25 -12.03 -12.98
C ASN A 141 12.75 -11.77 -13.18
N VAL A 142 12.38 -10.58 -13.66
CA VAL A 142 10.98 -10.28 -14.05
C VAL A 142 10.60 -11.14 -15.26
N PHE A 143 9.39 -11.70 -15.21
CA PHE A 143 8.77 -12.38 -16.35
C PHE A 143 7.58 -11.56 -16.84
N ALA A 144 7.59 -11.16 -18.10
CA ALA A 144 6.45 -10.60 -18.81
C ALA A 144 6.03 -11.58 -19.91
N GLY A 145 4.87 -12.19 -19.75
CA GLY A 145 4.28 -13.09 -20.73
C GLY A 145 3.85 -12.38 -22.01
N ASP A 146 3.39 -13.15 -22.99
CA ASP A 146 3.03 -12.63 -24.30
C ASP A 146 1.93 -11.55 -24.23
N ASN A 147 2.01 -10.56 -25.12
CA ASN A 147 1.08 -9.43 -25.25
C ASN A 147 0.96 -8.53 -24.00
N VAL A 148 1.84 -8.69 -23.00
CA VAL A 148 1.87 -7.79 -21.83
C VAL A 148 2.23 -6.37 -22.26
N GLN A 149 1.50 -5.40 -21.72
CA GLN A 149 1.76 -3.97 -21.94
C GLN A 149 2.06 -3.31 -20.61
N ILE A 150 3.14 -2.53 -20.55
CA ILE A 150 3.56 -1.77 -19.38
C ILE A 150 3.79 -0.34 -19.84
N GLY A 151 3.09 0.61 -19.20
CA GLY A 151 3.15 2.04 -19.53
C GLY A 151 4.49 2.70 -19.22
N ASN A 152 4.51 4.03 -19.29
CA ASN A 152 5.68 4.87 -19.07
C ASN A 152 5.99 5.03 -17.57
N ASP A 153 7.25 5.29 -17.24
CA ASP A 153 7.71 5.60 -15.89
C ASP A 153 7.34 4.53 -14.83
N SER A 154 7.05 3.30 -15.27
CA SER A 154 6.66 2.19 -14.41
C SER A 154 7.89 1.44 -13.90
N ILE A 155 7.84 0.94 -12.67
CA ILE A 155 8.93 0.25 -12.00
C ILE A 155 8.46 -1.14 -11.56
N ILE A 156 9.05 -2.17 -12.18
CA ILE A 156 8.75 -3.57 -11.88
C ILE A 156 9.96 -4.17 -11.19
N HIS A 157 9.85 -4.40 -9.88
CA HIS A 157 10.92 -4.89 -9.02
C HIS A 157 11.27 -6.37 -9.28
N PRO A 158 12.41 -6.85 -8.74
CA PRO A 158 12.93 -8.17 -9.09
C PRO A 158 11.95 -9.33 -8.87
N GLY A 159 11.97 -10.29 -9.78
CA GLY A 159 11.24 -11.56 -9.64
C GLY A 159 9.72 -11.50 -9.85
N VAL A 160 9.14 -10.33 -10.15
CA VAL A 160 7.70 -10.18 -10.47
C VAL A 160 7.33 -11.04 -11.68
N LYS A 161 6.16 -11.68 -11.63
CA LYS A 161 5.61 -12.50 -12.72
C LYS A 161 4.32 -11.89 -13.25
N ILE A 162 4.32 -11.48 -14.52
CA ILE A 162 3.16 -10.90 -15.20
C ILE A 162 2.76 -11.87 -16.30
N TYR A 163 1.56 -12.44 -16.18
CA TYR A 163 1.01 -13.39 -17.14
C TYR A 163 0.53 -12.68 -18.40
N LYS A 164 0.35 -13.47 -19.46
CA LYS A 164 -0.03 -12.97 -20.79
C LYS A 164 -1.28 -12.07 -20.77
N ASP A 165 -1.36 -11.20 -21.77
CA ASP A 165 -2.49 -10.31 -22.04
C ASP A 165 -2.80 -9.27 -20.95
N CYS A 166 -2.01 -9.20 -19.86
CA CYS A 166 -2.16 -8.19 -18.81
C CYS A 166 -1.72 -6.80 -19.27
N LYS A 167 -2.38 -5.77 -18.73
CA LYS A 167 -2.09 -4.37 -19.05
C LYS A 167 -1.78 -3.60 -17.78
N ILE A 168 -0.66 -2.90 -17.77
CA ILE A 168 -0.17 -2.08 -16.67
C ILE A 168 0.01 -0.66 -17.20
N GLY A 169 -0.60 0.31 -16.51
CA GLY A 169 -0.55 1.72 -16.87
C GLY A 169 0.78 2.41 -16.59
N ASP A 170 0.71 3.73 -16.53
CA ASP A 170 1.86 4.61 -16.31
C ASP A 170 2.14 4.81 -14.81
N ARG A 171 3.41 5.03 -14.45
CA ARG A 171 3.86 5.32 -13.07
C ARG A 171 3.41 4.25 -12.05
N VAL A 172 3.32 3.00 -12.50
CA VAL A 172 2.97 1.87 -11.65
C VAL A 172 4.21 1.29 -11.00
N ILE A 173 4.14 1.00 -9.70
CA ILE A 173 5.20 0.33 -8.96
C ILE A 173 4.72 -1.06 -8.52
N ILE A 174 5.45 -2.10 -8.90
CA ILE A 174 5.16 -3.48 -8.49
C ILE A 174 6.37 -4.05 -7.78
N HIS A 175 6.21 -4.35 -6.49
CA HIS A 175 7.28 -4.84 -5.61
C HIS A 175 7.56 -6.33 -5.80
N ALA A 176 8.72 -6.76 -5.29
CA ALA A 176 9.34 -8.04 -5.60
C ALA A 176 8.43 -9.25 -5.28
N GLY A 177 8.52 -10.29 -6.12
CA GLY A 177 7.82 -11.57 -5.93
C GLY A 177 6.32 -11.56 -6.22
N THR A 178 5.74 -10.41 -6.57
CA THR A 178 4.32 -10.27 -6.93
C THR A 178 3.96 -11.04 -8.20
N VAL A 179 2.77 -11.63 -8.21
CA VAL A 179 2.22 -12.38 -9.34
C VAL A 179 0.94 -11.72 -9.85
N ILE A 180 0.93 -11.37 -11.13
CA ILE A 180 -0.18 -10.69 -11.82
C ILE A 180 -0.70 -11.60 -12.92
N GLY A 181 -1.99 -11.93 -12.87
CA GLY A 181 -2.70 -12.68 -13.89
C GLY A 181 -2.60 -14.20 -13.77
N SER A 182 -2.33 -14.73 -12.57
CA SER A 182 -2.52 -16.15 -12.27
C SER A 182 -3.96 -16.60 -12.52
N ASP A 183 -4.17 -17.89 -12.76
CA ASP A 183 -5.53 -18.45 -12.83
C ASP A 183 -6.25 -18.26 -11.49
N GLY A 184 -7.43 -17.65 -11.51
CA GLY A 184 -8.33 -17.63 -10.35
C GLY A 184 -8.75 -19.01 -9.87
N PHE A 185 -9.21 -19.07 -8.62
CA PHE A 185 -9.67 -20.28 -7.94
C PHE A 185 -11.06 -20.77 -8.43
N GLY A 186 -11.19 -21.02 -9.73
CA GLY A 186 -12.42 -21.51 -10.37
C GLY A 186 -12.47 -23.03 -10.46
N PHE A 187 -13.28 -23.67 -9.61
CA PHE A 187 -13.48 -25.12 -9.60
C PHE A 187 -14.97 -25.47 -9.49
N ALA A 188 -15.49 -26.24 -10.45
CA ALA A 188 -16.88 -26.69 -10.45
C ALA A 188 -17.00 -28.05 -9.71
N PRO A 189 -17.84 -28.16 -8.67
CA PRO A 189 -18.06 -29.44 -7.99
C PRO A 189 -18.74 -30.43 -8.93
N GLN A 190 -18.33 -31.69 -8.87
CA GLN A 190 -18.89 -32.79 -9.65
C GLN A 190 -19.74 -33.71 -8.76
N ALA A 191 -20.64 -34.48 -9.37
CA ALA A 191 -21.53 -35.39 -8.64
C ALA A 191 -20.78 -36.50 -7.87
N ASP A 192 -19.56 -36.84 -8.30
CA ASP A 192 -18.67 -37.82 -7.66
C ASP A 192 -17.82 -37.24 -6.51
N GLY A 193 -18.00 -35.95 -6.18
CA GLY A 193 -17.25 -35.23 -5.16
C GLY A 193 -15.91 -34.64 -5.62
N SER A 194 -15.52 -34.85 -6.88
CA SER A 194 -14.33 -34.22 -7.46
C SER A 194 -14.58 -32.75 -7.86
N PHE A 195 -13.49 -32.02 -8.14
CA PHE A 195 -13.54 -30.64 -8.60
C PHE A 195 -12.94 -30.51 -10.00
N LYS A 196 -13.69 -29.96 -10.96
CA LYS A 196 -13.22 -29.72 -12.32
C LYS A 196 -12.75 -28.28 -12.47
N LYS A 197 -11.50 -28.09 -12.91
CA LYS A 197 -10.93 -26.76 -13.17
C LYS A 197 -11.76 -26.03 -14.23
N VAL A 198 -12.12 -24.78 -13.92
CA VAL A 198 -12.77 -23.85 -14.85
C VAL A 198 -11.69 -22.98 -15.49
N PRO A 199 -11.47 -23.06 -16.82
CA PRO A 199 -10.49 -22.23 -17.51
C PRO A 199 -10.75 -20.74 -17.29
N GLN A 200 -9.67 -20.01 -16.98
CA GLN A 200 -9.69 -18.56 -16.76
C GLN A 200 -9.14 -17.87 -18.01
N MET A 201 -10.02 -17.19 -18.75
CA MET A 201 -9.73 -16.65 -20.09
C MET A 201 -9.53 -15.14 -20.11
N GLY A 202 -9.82 -14.43 -19.01
CA GLY A 202 -9.64 -13.00 -18.90
C GLY A 202 -8.19 -12.58 -18.68
N ASN A 203 -8.00 -11.34 -18.27
CA ASN A 203 -6.70 -10.76 -17.93
C ASN A 203 -6.77 -9.92 -16.65
N VAL A 204 -5.68 -9.21 -16.36
CA VAL A 204 -5.63 -8.17 -15.33
C VAL A 204 -5.34 -6.82 -15.99
N ILE A 205 -6.04 -5.78 -15.55
CA ILE A 205 -5.77 -4.38 -15.91
C ILE A 205 -5.40 -3.62 -14.63
N ILE A 206 -4.22 -3.02 -14.64
CA ILE A 206 -3.74 -2.11 -13.60
C ILE A 206 -3.62 -0.73 -14.23
N GLU A 207 -4.38 0.22 -13.73
CA GLU A 207 -4.35 1.61 -14.19
C GLU A 207 -3.19 2.40 -13.57
N ASP A 208 -3.07 3.66 -13.95
CA ASP A 208 -1.94 4.53 -13.61
C ASP A 208 -1.79 4.77 -12.09
N ASP A 209 -0.56 5.09 -11.67
CA ASP A 209 -0.24 5.51 -10.30
C ASP A 209 -0.55 4.46 -9.22
N VAL A 210 -0.80 3.21 -9.61
CA VAL A 210 -1.00 2.08 -8.70
C VAL A 210 0.33 1.63 -8.10
N GLU A 211 0.30 1.24 -6.81
CA GLU A 211 1.43 0.57 -6.17
C GLU A 211 1.00 -0.75 -5.55
N ILE A 212 1.75 -1.82 -5.83
CA ILE A 212 1.46 -3.18 -5.37
C ILE A 212 2.67 -3.71 -4.60
N GLY A 213 2.47 -4.02 -3.33
CA GLY A 213 3.47 -4.54 -2.41
C GLY A 213 3.97 -5.93 -2.78
N ALA A 214 5.01 -6.37 -2.09
CA ALA A 214 5.73 -7.60 -2.36
C ALA A 214 4.89 -8.85 -2.09
N ASN A 215 5.09 -9.88 -2.91
CA ASN A 215 4.39 -11.17 -2.82
C ASN A 215 2.86 -11.05 -2.80
N THR A 216 2.30 -9.98 -3.38
CA THR A 216 0.87 -9.88 -3.61
C THR A 216 0.49 -10.70 -4.84
N THR A 217 -0.70 -11.28 -4.83
CA THR A 217 -1.22 -12.14 -5.90
C THR A 217 -2.53 -11.58 -6.43
N ILE A 218 -2.57 -11.32 -7.74
CA ILE A 218 -3.75 -10.77 -8.42
C ILE A 218 -4.16 -11.73 -9.53
N ASP A 219 -5.27 -12.44 -9.33
CA ASP A 219 -5.76 -13.41 -10.30
C ASP A 219 -6.46 -12.73 -11.47
N LYS A 220 -6.28 -13.27 -12.68
CA LYS A 220 -7.06 -12.82 -13.84
C LYS A 220 -8.52 -13.23 -13.72
N ALA A 221 -9.38 -12.47 -14.38
CA ALA A 221 -10.80 -12.77 -14.45
C ALA A 221 -11.10 -14.06 -15.22
N THR A 222 -12.27 -14.66 -14.96
CA THR A 222 -12.74 -15.79 -15.78
C THR A 222 -13.02 -15.33 -17.22
N ILE A 223 -13.72 -14.21 -17.35
CA ILE A 223 -13.99 -13.47 -18.58
C ILE A 223 -13.84 -11.98 -18.27
N GLY A 224 -13.31 -11.21 -19.21
CA GLY A 224 -13.05 -9.78 -19.01
C GLY A 224 -11.77 -9.56 -18.21
N SER A 225 -11.81 -8.67 -17.22
CA SER A 225 -10.62 -8.24 -16.48
C SER A 225 -10.87 -8.19 -14.98
N THR A 226 -9.88 -8.60 -14.19
CA THR A 226 -9.70 -8.10 -12.82
C THR A 226 -9.07 -6.71 -12.96
N VAL A 227 -9.60 -5.71 -12.25
CA VAL A 227 -9.21 -4.31 -12.47
C VAL A 227 -8.75 -3.67 -11.18
N ILE A 228 -7.55 -3.09 -11.21
CA ILE A 228 -7.04 -2.21 -10.15
C ILE A 228 -7.02 -0.79 -10.70
N ARG A 229 -7.92 0.06 -10.19
CA ARG A 229 -8.11 1.42 -10.68
C ARG A 229 -7.03 2.38 -10.20
N ALA A 230 -6.94 3.50 -10.90
CA ALA A 230 -5.83 4.44 -10.74
C ALA A 230 -5.61 4.92 -9.30
N GLY A 231 -4.34 5.02 -8.92
CA GLY A 231 -3.90 5.52 -7.61
C GLY A 231 -4.14 4.58 -6.43
N ALA A 232 -4.67 3.36 -6.63
CA ALA A 232 -4.84 2.39 -5.55
C ALA A 232 -3.49 1.91 -4.98
N LYS A 233 -3.44 1.64 -3.68
CA LYS A 233 -2.24 1.19 -2.96
C LYS A 233 -2.51 -0.13 -2.25
N LEU A 234 -1.85 -1.18 -2.71
CA LEU A 234 -1.93 -2.52 -2.15
C LEU A 234 -0.60 -2.80 -1.46
N ASP A 235 -0.66 -3.14 -0.17
CA ASP A 235 0.51 -3.54 0.62
C ASP A 235 0.93 -5.00 0.28
N ASN A 236 1.80 -5.57 1.10
CA ASN A 236 2.43 -6.87 0.91
C ASN A 236 1.47 -8.04 1.21
N LEU A 237 1.71 -9.18 0.55
CA LEU A 237 1.04 -10.46 0.83
C LEU A 237 -0.50 -10.39 0.70
N ILE A 238 -1.03 -9.56 -0.19
CA ILE A 238 -2.47 -9.44 -0.43
C ILE A 238 -2.91 -10.48 -1.46
N GLN A 239 -4.11 -11.02 -1.30
CA GLN A 239 -4.79 -11.81 -2.33
C GLN A 239 -5.94 -10.99 -2.95
N ILE A 240 -5.88 -10.78 -4.26
CA ILE A 240 -6.98 -10.27 -5.09
C ILE A 240 -7.44 -11.39 -6.02
N ALA A 241 -8.61 -11.96 -5.74
CA ALA A 241 -9.16 -13.04 -6.56
C ALA A 241 -9.71 -12.55 -7.91
N HIS A 242 -10.13 -13.50 -8.73
CA HIS A 242 -10.65 -13.24 -10.08
C HIS A 242 -11.86 -12.28 -10.09
N ASN A 243 -11.96 -11.46 -11.14
CA ASN A 243 -13.08 -10.55 -11.39
C ASN A 243 -13.26 -9.44 -10.34
N VAL A 244 -12.31 -9.27 -9.42
CA VAL A 244 -12.34 -8.17 -8.46
C VAL A 244 -12.12 -6.84 -9.18
N GLU A 245 -12.82 -5.81 -8.72
CA GLU A 245 -12.59 -4.42 -9.11
C GLU A 245 -12.20 -3.61 -7.87
N VAL A 246 -10.97 -3.08 -7.85
CA VAL A 246 -10.47 -2.20 -6.79
C VAL A 246 -10.58 -0.75 -7.24
N GLY A 247 -11.41 0.03 -6.57
CA GLY A 247 -11.70 1.43 -6.92
C GLY A 247 -10.53 2.39 -6.71
N ASN A 248 -10.65 3.57 -7.32
CA ASN A 248 -9.58 4.58 -7.37
C ASN A 248 -9.13 4.99 -5.97
N SER A 249 -7.82 5.11 -5.77
CA SER A 249 -7.23 5.53 -4.49
C SER A 249 -7.68 4.71 -3.27
N ALA A 250 -8.17 3.48 -3.48
CA ALA A 250 -8.38 2.55 -2.37
C ALA A 250 -7.03 2.11 -1.79
N VAL A 251 -6.98 1.89 -0.48
CA VAL A 251 -5.80 1.42 0.23
C VAL A 251 -6.10 0.13 0.94
N ILE A 252 -5.28 -0.90 0.68
CA ILE A 252 -5.44 -2.24 1.23
C ILE A 252 -4.15 -2.61 1.94
N ALA A 253 -4.22 -2.79 3.25
CA ALA A 253 -3.07 -3.12 4.09
C ALA A 253 -2.72 -4.61 4.03
N ALA A 254 -1.53 -4.94 4.52
CA ALA A 254 -0.91 -6.26 4.33
C ALA A 254 -1.81 -7.44 4.73
N GLN A 255 -1.65 -8.55 4.01
CA GLN A 255 -2.33 -9.82 4.29
C GLN A 255 -3.85 -9.79 4.18
N ALA A 256 -4.45 -8.74 3.62
CA ALA A 256 -5.87 -8.74 3.31
C ALA A 256 -6.19 -9.69 2.14
N GLY A 257 -7.41 -10.24 2.13
CA GLY A 257 -7.89 -11.12 1.07
C GLY A 257 -9.25 -10.66 0.55
N VAL A 258 -9.35 -10.50 -0.78
CA VAL A 258 -10.59 -10.12 -1.46
C VAL A 258 -11.03 -11.27 -2.37
N SER A 259 -12.16 -11.89 -2.05
CA SER A 259 -12.72 -13.00 -2.82
C SER A 259 -13.35 -12.54 -4.14
N GLY A 260 -13.56 -13.49 -5.04
CA GLY A 260 -13.87 -13.23 -6.44
C GLY A 260 -15.13 -12.40 -6.67
N SER A 261 -15.11 -11.61 -7.75
CA SER A 261 -16.23 -10.75 -8.21
C SER A 261 -16.68 -9.66 -7.22
N THR A 262 -15.92 -9.40 -6.16
CA THR A 262 -16.19 -8.28 -5.25
C THR A 262 -15.74 -6.96 -5.86
N LYS A 263 -16.56 -5.92 -5.68
CA LYS A 263 -16.31 -4.56 -6.16
C LYS A 263 -16.06 -3.64 -4.98
N ILE A 264 -14.86 -3.06 -4.94
CA ILE A 264 -14.41 -2.11 -3.93
C ILE A 264 -14.52 -0.70 -4.51
N GLY A 265 -15.22 0.19 -3.80
CA GLY A 265 -15.42 1.57 -4.19
C GLY A 265 -14.18 2.45 -4.09
N LYS A 266 -14.31 3.71 -4.51
CA LYS A 266 -13.27 4.73 -4.46
C LYS A 266 -12.89 5.05 -3.01
N GLY A 267 -11.59 5.20 -2.73
CA GLY A 267 -11.09 5.69 -1.43
C GLY A 267 -11.41 4.79 -0.24
N VAL A 268 -11.74 3.51 -0.49
CA VAL A 268 -11.97 2.52 0.56
C VAL A 268 -10.67 2.21 1.28
N MET A 269 -10.72 2.05 2.60
CA MET A 269 -9.60 1.65 3.43
C MET A 269 -9.84 0.26 4.00
N ILE A 270 -8.97 -0.69 3.68
CA ILE A 270 -9.04 -2.07 4.18
C ILE A 270 -7.84 -2.33 5.08
N GLY A 271 -8.10 -2.59 6.36
CA GLY A 271 -7.09 -2.88 7.36
C GLY A 271 -6.43 -4.24 7.16
N GLY A 272 -5.25 -4.41 7.77
CA GLY A 272 -4.44 -5.61 7.58
C GLY A 272 -5.16 -6.87 8.04
N GLN A 273 -4.91 -7.98 7.34
CA GLN A 273 -5.56 -9.28 7.59
C GLN A 273 -7.09 -9.29 7.49
N ALA A 274 -7.73 -8.27 6.90
CA ALA A 274 -9.17 -8.31 6.66
C ALA A 274 -9.51 -9.28 5.52
N GLY A 275 -10.59 -10.03 5.67
CA GLY A 275 -11.12 -10.95 4.66
C GLY A 275 -12.48 -10.50 4.16
N LEU A 276 -12.65 -10.44 2.83
CA LEU A 276 -13.92 -10.09 2.18
C LEU A 276 -14.46 -11.31 1.42
N ALA A 277 -15.73 -11.63 1.63
CA ALA A 277 -16.44 -12.63 0.85
C ALA A 277 -16.58 -12.20 -0.63
N GLY A 278 -17.01 -13.14 -1.48
CA GLY A 278 -17.17 -12.90 -2.92
C GLY A 278 -18.47 -12.18 -3.26
N HIS A 279 -18.54 -11.59 -4.44
CA HIS A 279 -19.73 -10.91 -4.97
C HIS A 279 -20.25 -9.76 -4.10
N LEU A 280 -19.38 -9.13 -3.31
CA LEU A 280 -19.77 -7.99 -2.48
C LEU A 280 -19.66 -6.68 -3.24
N GLN A 281 -20.46 -5.69 -2.84
CA GLN A 281 -20.29 -4.29 -3.22
C GLN A 281 -19.88 -3.49 -1.98
N ILE A 282 -18.69 -2.92 -1.99
CA ILE A 282 -18.19 -2.05 -0.92
C ILE A 282 -18.27 -0.61 -1.41
N GLY A 283 -19.12 0.20 -0.79
CA GLY A 283 -19.34 1.58 -1.18
C GLY A 283 -18.14 2.48 -0.95
N ASP A 284 -18.10 3.60 -1.68
CA ASP A 284 -17.02 4.58 -1.64
C ASP A 284 -16.71 5.09 -0.22
N GLY A 285 -15.43 5.26 0.10
CA GLY A 285 -14.96 5.78 1.38
C GLY A 285 -15.23 4.88 2.59
N ALA A 286 -15.69 3.65 2.37
CA ALA A 286 -15.86 2.68 3.46
C ALA A 286 -14.53 2.34 4.15
N LYS A 287 -14.62 1.96 5.43
CA LYS A 287 -13.47 1.63 6.27
C LYS A 287 -13.67 0.26 6.91
N ILE A 288 -12.80 -0.68 6.60
CA ILE A 288 -12.81 -2.03 7.16
C ILE A 288 -11.63 -2.12 8.11
N ASN A 289 -11.91 -2.35 9.40
CA ASN A 289 -10.86 -2.47 10.39
C ASN A 289 -10.01 -3.74 10.15
N GLY A 290 -8.79 -3.77 10.69
CA GLY A 290 -7.93 -4.96 10.60
C GLY A 290 -8.61 -6.21 11.18
N GLN A 291 -8.27 -7.38 10.63
CA GLN A 291 -8.80 -8.70 11.01
C GLN A 291 -10.33 -8.86 10.89
N SER A 292 -11.01 -7.97 10.15
CA SER A 292 -12.46 -8.06 9.97
C SER A 292 -12.84 -9.07 8.89
N GLY A 293 -13.92 -9.82 9.11
CA GLY A 293 -14.52 -10.74 8.14
C GLY A 293 -15.80 -10.18 7.55
N VAL A 294 -15.72 -9.55 6.37
CA VAL A 294 -16.87 -8.91 5.71
C VAL A 294 -17.63 -9.94 4.88
N SER A 295 -18.87 -10.23 5.28
CA SER A 295 -19.75 -11.21 4.62
C SER A 295 -20.91 -10.59 3.84
N LYS A 296 -21.07 -9.26 3.89
CA LYS A 296 -22.17 -8.53 3.25
C LYS A 296 -21.67 -7.24 2.61
N SER A 297 -22.37 -6.79 1.58
CA SER A 297 -22.15 -5.49 0.94
C SER A 297 -22.29 -4.36 1.96
N MET A 298 -21.60 -3.24 1.69
CA MET A 298 -21.53 -2.09 2.57
C MET A 298 -21.90 -0.81 1.83
N GLU A 299 -22.69 0.02 2.48
CA GLU A 299 -23.00 1.38 1.99
C GLU A 299 -21.76 2.30 2.04
N PRO A 300 -21.71 3.34 1.20
CA PRO A 300 -20.62 4.32 1.21
C PRO A 300 -20.37 4.96 2.59
N GLY A 301 -19.10 5.21 2.90
CA GLY A 301 -18.63 5.90 4.12
C GLY A 301 -18.77 5.10 5.42
N LYS A 302 -19.31 3.87 5.37
CA LYS A 302 -19.51 3.04 6.57
C LYS A 302 -18.19 2.46 7.08
N ALA A 303 -18.10 2.34 8.40
CA ALA A 303 -16.99 1.69 9.08
C ALA A 303 -17.45 0.39 9.75
N VAL A 304 -16.70 -0.69 9.59
CA VAL A 304 -17.01 -2.01 10.19
C VAL A 304 -15.82 -2.63 10.89
N THR A 305 -16.09 -3.52 11.84
CA THR A 305 -15.07 -4.32 12.54
C THR A 305 -15.61 -5.69 12.96
N GLY A 306 -14.71 -6.65 13.16
CA GLY A 306 -15.02 -7.97 13.72
C GLY A 306 -15.30 -9.04 12.67
N THR A 307 -15.56 -10.27 13.14
CA THR A 307 -15.82 -11.45 12.30
C THR A 307 -17.00 -12.25 12.87
N PRO A 308 -18.18 -12.23 12.21
CA PRO A 308 -18.52 -11.44 11.03
C PRO A 308 -18.49 -9.93 11.33
N ALA A 309 -18.21 -9.12 10.31
CA ALA A 309 -18.08 -7.67 10.44
C ALA A 309 -19.45 -7.01 10.69
N TYR A 310 -19.51 -6.13 11.69
CA TYR A 310 -20.68 -5.31 12.02
C TYR A 310 -20.32 -3.83 12.04
N ASP A 311 -21.33 -2.97 12.13
CA ASP A 311 -21.14 -1.55 12.39
C ASP A 311 -20.16 -1.33 13.55
N TYR A 312 -19.16 -0.49 13.30
CA TYR A 312 -18.03 -0.30 14.20
C TYR A 312 -18.45 0.08 15.63
N THR A 313 -19.41 0.99 15.77
CA THR A 313 -19.84 1.49 17.08
C THR A 313 -20.65 0.44 17.81
N ALA A 314 -21.54 -0.26 17.11
CA ALA A 314 -22.33 -1.34 17.69
C ALA A 314 -21.43 -2.50 18.17
N ALA A 315 -20.41 -2.86 17.39
CA ALA A 315 -19.46 -3.91 17.74
C ALA A 315 -18.64 -3.56 19.00
N LEU A 316 -18.13 -2.33 19.10
CA LEU A 316 -17.41 -1.88 20.29
C LEU A 316 -18.28 -1.88 21.56
N ARG A 317 -19.57 -1.49 21.44
CA ARG A 317 -20.52 -1.60 22.56
C ARG A 317 -20.71 -3.05 22.99
N SER A 318 -20.87 -3.97 22.05
CA SER A 318 -21.00 -5.41 22.34
C SER A 318 -19.75 -5.99 23.02
N GLN A 319 -18.55 -5.59 22.58
CA GLN A 319 -17.29 -5.98 23.22
C GLN A 319 -17.18 -5.44 24.65
N ALA A 320 -17.59 -4.19 24.89
CA ALA A 320 -17.64 -3.63 26.24
C ALA A 320 -18.59 -4.42 27.16
N VAL A 321 -19.76 -4.83 26.66
CA VAL A 321 -20.67 -5.72 27.38
C VAL A 321 -20.03 -7.08 27.64
N SER A 322 -19.33 -7.64 26.65
CA SER A 322 -18.65 -8.94 26.78
C SER A 322 -17.58 -8.91 27.88
N ARG A 323 -16.81 -7.81 27.98
CA ARG A 323 -15.84 -7.61 29.07
C ARG A 323 -16.51 -7.58 30.45
N ASN A 324 -17.76 -7.14 30.51
CA ASN A 324 -18.56 -7.05 31.73
C ASN A 324 -19.42 -8.31 32.00
N LEU A 325 -19.33 -9.36 31.16
CA LEU A 325 -20.07 -10.61 31.37
C LEU A 325 -19.82 -11.26 32.74
N PRO A 326 -18.58 -11.32 33.28
CA PRO A 326 -18.36 -11.91 34.61
C PRO A 326 -19.11 -11.16 35.72
N GLU A 327 -19.16 -9.83 35.61
CA GLU A 327 -19.88 -8.98 36.56
C GLU A 327 -21.40 -9.14 36.41
N LEU A 328 -21.89 -9.29 35.17
CA LEU A 328 -23.29 -9.62 34.92
C LEU A 328 -23.66 -10.98 35.51
N GLU A 329 -22.82 -12.01 35.34
CA GLU A 329 -23.00 -13.34 35.91
C GLU A 329 -23.07 -13.29 37.44
N ARG A 330 -22.17 -12.53 38.08
CA ARG A 330 -22.20 -12.30 39.54
C ARG A 330 -23.53 -11.70 39.98
N ARG A 331 -23.98 -10.65 39.31
CA ARG A 331 -25.26 -9.99 39.61
C ARG A 331 -26.47 -10.92 39.40
N VAL A 332 -26.43 -11.78 38.38
CA VAL A 332 -27.48 -12.78 38.15
C VAL A 332 -27.51 -13.80 39.29
N LYS A 333 -26.36 -14.33 39.72
CA LYS A 333 -26.27 -15.26 40.87
C LYS A 333 -26.77 -14.64 42.17
N GLU A 334 -26.47 -13.35 42.41
CA GLU A 334 -26.97 -12.61 43.56
C GLU A 334 -28.49 -12.44 43.51
N LEU A 335 -29.05 -12.12 42.34
CA LEU A 335 -30.49 -12.05 42.12
C LEU A 335 -31.16 -13.42 42.33
N GLU A 336 -30.60 -14.50 41.78
CA GLU A 336 -31.11 -15.86 41.97
C GLU A 336 -31.12 -16.27 43.46
N THR A 337 -30.07 -15.90 44.20
CA THR A 337 -29.98 -16.15 45.65
C THR A 337 -31.07 -15.39 46.41
N LEU A 338 -31.27 -14.11 46.10
CA LEU A 338 -32.29 -13.28 46.73
C LEU A 338 -33.71 -13.79 46.44
N VAL A 339 -33.99 -14.18 45.19
CA VAL A 339 -35.28 -14.76 44.79
C VAL A 339 -35.56 -16.04 45.57
N ARG A 340 -34.57 -16.93 45.74
CA ARG A 340 -34.73 -18.15 46.54
C ARG A 340 -35.04 -17.85 48.01
N GLN A 341 -34.41 -16.84 48.60
CA GLN A 341 -34.69 -16.42 49.98
C GLN A 341 -36.13 -15.92 50.13
N LEU A 342 -36.58 -15.02 49.25
CA LEU A 342 -37.95 -14.47 49.26
C LEU A 342 -39.03 -15.53 49.01
N MET A 343 -38.74 -16.54 48.18
CA MET A 343 -39.66 -17.66 47.97
C MET A 343 -39.67 -18.66 49.13
N GLY A 344 -38.55 -18.81 49.84
CA GLY A 344 -38.43 -19.66 51.03
C GLY A 344 -39.06 -19.06 52.29
N GLU A 345 -39.18 -17.73 52.38
CA GLU A 345 -39.85 -17.02 53.48
C GLU A 345 -41.39 -17.00 53.37
N ASN A 346 -41.96 -17.48 52.25
CA ASN A 346 -43.41 -17.59 52.02
C ASN A 346 -43.97 -19.00 52.28
N VAL A 347 -43.24 -19.85 53.03
CA VAL A 347 -43.70 -21.18 53.51
C VAL A 347 -43.81 -21.16 55.02
#